data_AF-A0A6A4QE59-F1
#
_entry.id   AF-A0A6A4QE59-F1
#
_cell.length_a   1.000
_cell.length_b   1.000
_cell.length_c   1.000
_cell.angle_alpha   90.00
_cell.angle_beta   90.00
_cell.angle_gamma   90.00
#
_symmetry.space_group_name_H-M   'P 1'
#
loop_
_entity.id
_entity.type
_entity.pdbx_description
1 polymer ?
#
loop_
_entity_poly.entity_id
_entity_poly.type
_entity_poly.pdbx_seq_one_letter_code
_entity_poly.pdbx_strand_id
1 'polypeptide(L)'
;MEPNMKPLVVRHVWAYNLVLEFYLITKLIPRYSFIAMDTQFPGYVFHYPTTESYNHRNLTPSDNYSFLKVNVDALKLIQVGFTLSDAAGNLPDLGTKNRYIWQFNFRDFNLARDIFAPDSIALLHRQGIKFGYNANYGIHSAYFGHLMISYGLLYSYNLTWLTFHGSHDFGYLIKIITRCPLPKFRRVLMVCESNVR
;
A
#
# COMPACT_ATOMS: atom_id res chain seq x y z
N MET A 1 -29.62 -18.91 -6.40
CA MET A 1 -28.86 -19.25 -5.18
C MET A 1 -27.49 -18.66 -5.36
N GLU A 2 -27.09 -17.67 -4.55
CA GLU A 2 -25.70 -17.24 -4.56
C GLU A 2 -24.82 -18.44 -4.19
N PRO A 3 -23.69 -18.68 -4.88
CA PRO A 3 -22.78 -19.75 -4.48
C PRO A 3 -22.38 -19.48 -3.02
N ASN A 4 -22.38 -20.54 -2.21
CA ASN A 4 -22.04 -20.50 -0.79
C ASN A 4 -20.57 -20.06 -0.62
N MET A 5 -20.34 -18.76 -0.72
CA MET A 5 -19.00 -18.17 -0.74
C MET A 5 -18.43 -18.23 0.67
N LYS A 6 -17.29 -18.90 0.82
CA LYS A 6 -16.51 -18.94 2.07
C LYS A 6 -16.38 -17.53 2.68
N PRO A 7 -16.61 -17.33 3.99
CA PRO A 7 -16.46 -16.01 4.61
C PRO A 7 -15.09 -15.40 4.37
N LEU A 8 -15.03 -14.08 4.20
CA LEU A 8 -13.77 -13.34 4.04
C LEU A 8 -13.22 -12.95 5.42
N VAL A 9 -11.94 -13.21 5.63
CA VAL A 9 -11.22 -12.88 6.88
C VAL A 9 -10.01 -12.02 6.55
N VAL A 10 -9.92 -10.86 7.21
CA VAL A 10 -8.74 -10.00 7.15
C VAL A 10 -7.70 -10.50 8.14
N ARG A 11 -6.51 -10.83 7.64
CA ARG A 11 -5.33 -11.15 8.45
C ARG A 11 -4.61 -9.84 8.79
N HIS A 12 -4.79 -9.36 10.00
CA HIS A 12 -4.09 -8.17 10.47
C HIS A 12 -2.63 -8.50 10.77
N VAL A 13 -1.73 -7.82 10.06
CA VAL A 13 -0.28 -7.99 10.18
C VAL A 13 0.29 -6.82 10.98
N TRP A 14 1.06 -7.19 12.00
CA TRP A 14 1.73 -6.35 12.97
C TRP A 14 3.20 -6.78 13.06
N ALA A 15 4.01 -6.08 13.86
CA ALA A 15 5.43 -6.40 13.97
C ALA A 15 5.69 -7.85 14.39
N TYR A 16 4.89 -8.39 15.31
CA TYR A 16 5.11 -9.71 15.91
C TYR A 16 4.79 -10.90 14.99
N ASN A 17 3.93 -10.74 13.97
CA ASN A 17 3.59 -11.80 13.02
C ASN A 17 4.05 -11.53 11.58
N LEU A 18 4.76 -10.42 11.35
CA LEU A 18 5.17 -9.99 10.02
C LEU A 18 5.87 -11.09 9.20
N VAL A 19 6.91 -11.70 9.77
CA VAL A 19 7.73 -12.71 9.08
C VAL A 19 6.91 -13.95 8.74
N LEU A 20 6.01 -14.38 9.64
CA LEU A 20 5.14 -15.53 9.43
C LEU A 20 4.15 -15.29 8.28
N GLU A 21 3.55 -14.10 8.25
CA GLU A 21 2.60 -13.74 7.18
C GLU A 21 3.30 -13.57 5.82
N PHE A 22 4.51 -13.01 5.78
CA PHE A 22 5.33 -12.98 4.56
C PHE A 22 5.66 -14.37 4.03
N TYR A 23 6.10 -15.27 4.92
CA TYR A 23 6.37 -16.66 4.56
C TYR A 23 5.11 -17.36 4.03
N LEU A 24 3.96 -17.12 4.64
CA LEU A 24 2.69 -17.66 4.15
C LEU A 24 2.36 -17.14 2.76
N ILE A 25 2.45 -15.82 2.55
CA ILE A 25 2.18 -15.19 1.25
C ILE A 25 3.08 -15.79 0.16
N THR A 26 4.38 -15.98 0.41
CA THR A 26 5.26 -16.56 -0.63
C THR A 26 4.91 -17.99 -1.00
N LYS A 27 4.38 -18.79 -0.08
CA LYS A 27 3.87 -20.13 -0.41
C LYS A 27 2.61 -20.10 -1.27
N LEU A 28 1.86 -19.00 -1.25
CA LEU A 28 0.63 -18.84 -2.02
C LEU A 28 0.87 -18.33 -3.43
N ILE A 29 1.92 -17.53 -3.64
CA ILE A 29 2.26 -16.90 -4.93
C ILE A 29 2.22 -17.87 -6.13
N PRO A 30 2.73 -19.12 -6.06
CA PRO A 30 2.68 -20.04 -7.21
C PRO A 30 1.26 -20.35 -7.70
N ARG A 31 0.25 -20.23 -6.84
CA ARG A 31 -1.17 -20.48 -7.17
C ARG A 31 -1.97 -19.19 -7.30
N TYR A 32 -1.65 -18.18 -6.50
CA TYR A 32 -2.36 -16.91 -6.41
C TYR A 32 -1.40 -15.78 -6.81
N SER A 33 -1.13 -15.71 -8.12
CA SER A 33 -0.13 -14.84 -8.73
C SER A 33 -0.54 -13.37 -8.88
N PHE A 34 -1.81 -13.05 -8.68
CA PHE A 34 -2.30 -11.68 -8.78
C PHE A 34 -2.32 -11.04 -7.40
N ILE A 35 -1.72 -9.85 -7.25
CA ILE A 35 -1.72 -9.09 -6.00
C ILE A 35 -2.42 -7.75 -6.26
N ALA A 36 -3.62 -7.58 -5.71
CA ALA A 36 -4.26 -6.28 -5.62
C ALA A 36 -3.74 -5.54 -4.38
N MET A 37 -3.40 -4.26 -4.55
CA MET A 37 -2.88 -3.40 -3.49
C MET A 37 -3.73 -2.14 -3.33
N ASP A 38 -3.93 -1.74 -2.06
CA ASP A 38 -4.52 -0.46 -1.66
C ASP A 38 -3.77 0.06 -0.43
N THR A 39 -3.67 1.39 -0.28
CA THR A 39 -2.99 2.01 0.87
C THR A 39 -3.85 3.00 1.62
N GLN A 40 -3.60 3.10 2.93
CA GLN A 40 -4.17 4.15 3.77
C GLN A 40 -3.04 5.04 4.28
N PHE A 41 -3.20 6.34 4.10
CA PHE A 41 -2.20 7.37 4.40
C PHE A 41 -2.89 8.65 4.89
N PRO A 42 -2.16 9.60 5.52
CA PRO A 42 -2.76 10.73 6.23
C PRO A 42 -3.25 11.87 5.30
N GLY A 43 -3.80 11.51 4.14
CA GLY A 43 -4.40 12.43 3.18
C GLY A 43 -3.40 13.22 2.33
N TYR A 44 -3.83 14.40 1.91
CA TYR A 44 -3.07 15.34 1.11
C TYR A 44 -2.89 16.62 1.93
N VAL A 45 -1.64 17.01 2.17
CA VAL A 45 -1.30 18.26 2.89
C VAL A 45 -0.88 19.34 1.91
N PHE A 46 -0.19 18.94 0.83
CA PHE A 46 0.21 19.85 -0.23
C PHE A 46 -0.79 19.76 -1.37
N HIS A 47 -1.50 20.85 -1.60
CA HIS A 47 -2.52 20.96 -2.65
C HIS A 47 -2.02 21.80 -3.82
N TYR A 48 -2.72 21.68 -4.95
CA TYR A 48 -2.57 22.60 -6.06
C TYR A 48 -2.79 24.06 -5.60
N PRO A 49 -2.07 25.04 -6.16
CA PRO A 49 -2.35 26.44 -5.93
C PRO A 49 -3.81 26.74 -6.28
N THR A 50 -4.51 27.46 -5.40
CA THR A 50 -5.92 27.85 -5.57
C THR A 50 -6.11 29.13 -6.38
N THR A 51 -5.05 29.67 -6.99
CA THR A 51 -5.13 30.90 -7.80
C THR A 51 -5.97 30.67 -9.05
N GLU A 52 -6.79 31.65 -9.44
CA GLU A 52 -7.72 31.58 -10.60
C GLU A 52 -7.03 31.18 -11.94
N SER A 53 -5.71 31.36 -12.04
CA SER A 53 -4.88 30.96 -13.18
C SER A 53 -4.55 29.46 -13.25
N TYR A 54 -4.74 28.69 -12.17
CA TYR A 54 -4.43 27.26 -12.10
C TYR A 54 -5.65 26.44 -12.52
N ASN A 55 -5.84 26.31 -13.84
CA ASN A 55 -6.96 25.55 -14.38
C ASN A 55 -6.70 24.05 -14.19
N HIS A 56 -7.37 23.41 -13.21
CA HIS A 56 -7.22 21.97 -12.91
C HIS A 56 -7.45 21.04 -14.11
N ARG A 57 -8.11 21.54 -15.17
CA ARG A 57 -8.34 20.82 -16.43
C ARG A 57 -7.09 20.70 -17.32
N ASN A 58 -6.03 21.47 -17.05
CA ASN A 58 -4.80 21.52 -17.85
C ASN A 58 -3.59 20.87 -17.16
N LEU A 59 -3.80 20.10 -16.09
CA LEU A 59 -2.70 19.46 -15.37
C LEU A 59 -1.99 18.44 -16.24
N THR A 60 -0.68 18.64 -16.42
CA THR A 60 0.14 17.66 -17.14
C THR A 60 0.41 16.44 -16.24
N PRO A 61 0.76 15.28 -16.82
CA PRO A 61 1.22 14.13 -16.03
C PRO A 61 2.44 14.44 -15.15
N SER A 62 3.28 15.42 -15.53
CA SER A 62 4.43 15.85 -14.74
C SER A 62 4.00 16.69 -13.53
N ASP A 63 2.97 17.51 -13.67
CA ASP A 63 2.38 18.24 -12.55
C ASP A 63 1.79 17.25 -11.55
N ASN A 64 0.93 16.34 -12.02
CA ASN A 64 0.35 15.28 -11.19
C ASN A 64 1.42 14.48 -10.42
N TYR A 65 2.52 14.12 -11.09
CA TYR A 65 3.64 13.45 -10.43
C TYR A 65 4.32 14.32 -9.38
N SER A 66 4.48 15.62 -9.63
CA SER A 66 5.10 16.54 -8.67
C SER A 66 4.28 16.66 -7.38
N PHE A 67 2.94 16.73 -7.49
CA PHE A 67 2.04 16.74 -6.33
C PHE A 67 2.00 15.42 -5.58
N LEU A 68 2.00 14.30 -6.30
CA LEU A 68 2.14 12.98 -5.70
C LEU A 68 3.46 12.88 -4.94
N LYS A 69 4.57 13.28 -5.57
CA LYS A 69 5.91 13.22 -5.00
C LYS A 69 6.02 14.02 -3.72
N VAL A 70 5.59 15.29 -3.71
CA VAL A 70 5.72 16.13 -2.52
C VAL A 70 4.90 15.59 -1.34
N ASN A 71 3.70 15.05 -1.59
CA ASN A 71 2.89 14.45 -0.53
C ASN A 71 3.49 13.11 -0.08
N VAL A 72 3.80 12.20 -1.00
CA VAL A 72 4.36 10.88 -0.65
C VAL A 72 5.68 11.02 0.09
N ASP A 73 6.56 11.94 -0.31
CA ASP A 73 7.85 12.16 0.36
C ASP A 73 7.68 12.70 1.78
N ALA A 74 6.75 13.63 1.99
CA ALA A 74 6.53 14.27 3.28
C ALA A 74 5.72 13.42 4.27
N LEU A 75 4.83 12.56 3.76
CA LEU A 75 3.88 11.79 4.57
C LEU A 75 4.34 10.36 4.81
N LYS A 76 3.73 9.71 5.79
CA LYS A 76 4.07 8.34 6.21
C LYS A 76 2.86 7.42 6.03
N LEU A 77 3.11 6.27 5.43
CA LEU A 77 2.08 5.25 5.20
C LEU A 77 1.56 4.71 6.55
N ILE A 78 0.25 4.47 6.63
CA ILE A 78 -0.41 3.97 7.84
C ILE A 78 -0.74 2.49 7.67
N GLN A 79 -1.31 2.10 6.52
CA GLN A 79 -1.60 0.71 6.18
C GLN A 79 -1.37 0.42 4.70
N VAL A 80 -1.10 -0.85 4.39
CA VAL A 80 -1.24 -1.41 3.04
C VAL A 80 -2.06 -2.70 3.12
N GLY A 81 -3.01 -2.85 2.21
CA GLY A 81 -3.78 -4.08 2.01
C GLY A 81 -3.24 -4.87 0.84
N PHE A 82 -3.07 -6.18 0.99
CA PHE A 82 -2.78 -7.11 -0.11
C PHE A 82 -3.90 -8.14 -0.23
N THR A 83 -4.43 -8.25 -1.45
CA THR A 83 -5.37 -9.31 -1.84
C THR A 83 -4.71 -10.18 -2.89
N LEU A 84 -4.47 -11.44 -2.57
CA LEU A 84 -3.96 -12.42 -3.53
C LEU A 84 -5.12 -13.09 -4.25
N SER A 85 -5.02 -13.30 -5.55
CA SER A 85 -5.97 -14.12 -6.31
C SER A 85 -5.31 -14.96 -7.40
N ASP A 86 -5.99 -16.01 -7.83
CA ASP A 86 -5.67 -16.71 -9.07
C ASP A 86 -6.26 -15.95 -10.28
N ALA A 87 -6.02 -16.45 -11.50
CA ALA A 87 -6.51 -15.84 -12.74
C ALA A 87 -8.05 -15.82 -12.87
N ALA A 88 -8.75 -16.65 -12.10
CA ALA A 88 -10.21 -16.68 -12.06
C ALA A 88 -10.78 -15.79 -10.92
N GLY A 89 -9.93 -15.11 -10.16
CA GLY A 89 -10.33 -14.24 -9.04
C GLY A 89 -10.60 -14.99 -7.73
N ASN A 90 -10.22 -16.26 -7.61
CA ASN A 90 -10.36 -16.99 -6.35
C ASN A 90 -9.30 -16.55 -5.34
N LEU A 91 -9.70 -16.40 -4.09
CA LEU A 91 -8.81 -16.01 -2.98
C LEU A 91 -8.21 -17.23 -2.27
N PRO A 92 -7.05 -17.10 -1.60
CA PRO A 92 -6.50 -18.13 -0.73
C PRO A 92 -7.47 -18.53 0.37
N ASP A 93 -7.68 -19.85 0.53
CA ASP A 93 -8.52 -20.40 1.60
C ASP A 93 -7.73 -21.12 2.71
N LEU A 94 -6.42 -21.28 2.51
CA LEU A 94 -5.49 -21.94 3.43
C LEU A 94 -5.94 -23.35 3.87
N GLY A 95 -6.74 -24.04 3.05
CA GLY A 95 -7.35 -25.33 3.43
C GLY A 95 -8.47 -25.22 4.48
N THR A 96 -8.97 -24.01 4.73
CA THR A 96 -10.01 -23.73 5.73
C THR A 96 -11.36 -23.40 5.09
N LYS A 97 -12.37 -23.11 5.92
CA LYS A 97 -13.70 -22.66 5.48
C LYS A 97 -13.76 -21.16 5.14
N ASN A 98 -12.67 -20.41 5.28
CA ASN A 98 -12.62 -18.97 5.02
C ASN A 98 -11.73 -18.65 3.82
N ARG A 99 -11.85 -17.42 3.31
CA ARG A 99 -10.93 -16.77 2.36
C ARG A 99 -10.14 -15.69 3.09
N TYR A 100 -8.89 -15.44 2.67
CA TYR A 100 -8.01 -14.53 3.39
C TYR A 100 -7.46 -13.41 2.51
N ILE A 101 -7.39 -12.22 3.10
CA ILE A 101 -6.66 -11.05 2.62
C ILE A 101 -5.80 -10.48 3.74
N TRP A 102 -4.80 -9.68 3.43
CA TRP A 102 -3.83 -9.17 4.41
C TRP A 102 -3.95 -7.66 4.55
N GLN A 103 -3.83 -7.19 5.78
CA GLN A 103 -3.73 -5.77 6.10
C GLN A 103 -2.52 -5.53 6.99
N PHE A 104 -1.50 -4.90 6.45
CA PHE A 104 -0.29 -4.52 7.17
C PHE A 104 -0.47 -3.16 7.81
N ASN A 105 -0.10 -3.04 9.07
CA ASN A 105 -0.30 -1.84 9.88
C ASN A 105 1.06 -1.29 10.31
N PHE A 106 1.38 -0.05 9.94
CA PHE A 106 2.69 0.57 10.17
C PHE A 106 2.72 1.43 11.42
N ARG A 107 3.92 1.57 12.01
CA ARG A 107 4.18 2.39 13.21
C ARG A 107 4.82 3.74 12.94
N ASP A 108 5.24 3.98 11.70
CA ASP A 108 6.08 5.13 11.33
C ASP A 108 5.37 6.48 11.56
N PHE A 109 4.05 6.52 11.31
CA PHE A 109 3.18 7.68 11.50
C PHE A 109 2.82 7.90 12.98
N ASN A 110 2.90 9.14 13.44
CA ASN A 110 2.56 9.56 14.79
C ASN A 110 1.91 10.96 14.79
N LEU A 111 0.69 11.02 15.32
CA LEU A 111 -0.15 12.21 15.38
C LEU A 111 0.49 13.42 16.10
N ALA A 112 1.43 13.21 17.02
CA ALA A 112 2.04 14.29 17.78
C ALA A 112 3.18 15.00 17.04
N ARG A 113 3.75 14.38 15.99
CA ARG A 113 4.97 14.86 15.32
C ARG A 113 4.86 14.99 13.81
N ASP A 114 4.01 14.19 13.18
CA ASP A 114 3.92 14.09 11.74
C ASP A 114 2.82 15.01 11.21
N ILE A 115 3.04 15.61 10.04
CA ILE A 115 2.01 16.39 9.35
C ILE A 115 0.94 15.47 8.74
N PHE A 116 -0.30 15.93 8.69
CA PHE A 116 -1.44 15.19 8.16
C PHE A 116 -2.60 16.11 7.78
N ALA A 117 -3.51 15.61 6.95
CA ALA A 117 -4.80 16.24 6.71
C ALA A 117 -5.79 15.86 7.83
N PRO A 118 -6.36 16.82 8.60
CA PRO A 118 -7.25 16.52 9.72
C PRO A 118 -8.47 15.68 9.33
N ASP A 119 -9.10 15.98 8.18
CA ASP A 119 -10.27 15.24 7.70
C ASP A 119 -9.95 13.78 7.38
N SER A 120 -8.77 13.53 6.81
CA SER A 120 -8.28 12.17 6.55
C SER A 120 -8.04 11.40 7.84
N ILE A 121 -7.42 12.03 8.85
CA ILE A 121 -7.25 11.38 10.17
C ILE A 121 -8.60 11.10 10.84
N ALA A 122 -9.54 12.04 10.79
CA ALA A 122 -10.88 11.85 11.34
C ALA A 122 -11.64 10.71 10.63
N LEU A 123 -11.48 10.58 9.31
CA LEU A 123 -12.04 9.46 8.54
C LEU A 123 -11.41 8.13 8.96
N LEU A 124 -10.07 8.05 9.01
CA LEU A 124 -9.36 6.82 9.37
C LEU A 124 -9.66 6.37 10.80
N HIS A 125 -9.82 7.33 11.73
CA HIS A 125 -10.25 7.03 13.09
C HIS A 125 -11.68 6.44 13.12
N ARG A 126 -12.62 7.00 12.33
CA ARG A 126 -13.99 6.46 12.18
C ARG A 126 -14.01 5.08 11.53
N GLN A 127 -13.05 4.78 10.66
CA GLN A 127 -12.84 3.46 10.06
C GLN A 127 -12.15 2.46 11.01
N GLY A 128 -11.84 2.88 12.25
CA GLY A 128 -11.33 1.99 13.29
C GLY A 128 -9.81 1.95 13.41
N ILE A 129 -9.06 2.83 12.74
CA ILE A 129 -7.61 2.92 12.94
C ILE A 129 -7.31 3.46 14.34
N LYS A 130 -6.61 2.64 15.14
CA LYS A 130 -6.14 2.98 16.48
C LYS A 130 -4.68 3.39 16.42
N PHE A 131 -4.41 4.68 16.15
CA PHE A 131 -3.05 5.21 15.99
C PHE A 131 -2.09 4.91 17.15
N GLY A 132 -2.58 4.89 18.39
CA GLY A 132 -1.77 4.48 19.55
C GLY A 132 -1.33 3.01 19.48
N TYR A 133 -2.19 2.13 18.97
CA TYR A 133 -1.86 0.72 18.76
C TYR A 133 -0.85 0.56 17.61
N ASN A 134 -1.02 1.32 16.52
CA ASN A 134 -0.03 1.40 15.44
C ASN A 134 1.36 1.81 15.97
N ALA A 135 1.45 2.85 16.80
CA ALA A 135 2.73 3.31 17.32
C ALA A 135 3.48 2.24 18.15
N ASN A 136 2.73 1.42 18.89
CA ASN A 136 3.26 0.41 19.80
C ASN A 136 3.55 -0.94 19.13
N TYR A 137 2.65 -1.40 18.25
CA TYR A 137 2.67 -2.77 17.70
C TYR A 137 2.81 -2.82 16.17
N GLY A 138 2.76 -1.67 15.51
CA GLY A 138 2.87 -1.55 14.07
C GLY A 138 4.24 -1.98 13.54
N ILE A 139 4.25 -2.32 12.26
CA ILE A 139 5.42 -2.72 11.51
C ILE A 139 6.29 -1.49 11.26
N HIS A 140 7.61 -1.63 11.43
CA HIS A 140 8.55 -0.63 10.93
C HIS A 140 8.64 -0.74 9.41
N SER A 141 8.26 0.30 8.67
CA SER A 141 8.17 0.27 7.20
C SER A 141 9.47 -0.20 6.53
N ALA A 142 10.64 0.18 7.05
CA ALA A 142 11.92 -0.28 6.51
C ALA A 142 12.10 -1.81 6.58
N TYR A 143 11.61 -2.46 7.64
CA TYR A 143 11.71 -3.92 7.77
C TYR A 143 10.73 -4.62 6.84
N PHE A 144 9.53 -4.07 6.66
CA PHE A 144 8.60 -4.51 5.61
C PHE A 144 9.24 -4.42 4.22
N GLY A 145 9.86 -3.29 3.87
CA GLY A 145 10.54 -3.10 2.59
C GLY A 145 11.67 -4.10 2.37
N HIS A 146 12.46 -4.39 3.41
CA HIS A 146 13.48 -5.44 3.37
C HIS A 146 12.86 -6.82 3.08
N LEU A 147 11.78 -7.20 3.76
CA LEU A 147 11.12 -8.49 3.53
C LEU A 147 10.51 -8.58 2.12
N MET A 148 9.92 -7.50 1.59
CA MET A 148 9.43 -7.47 0.20
C MET A 148 10.53 -7.86 -0.81
N ILE A 149 11.75 -7.38 -0.60
CA ILE A 149 12.92 -7.73 -1.42
C ILE A 149 13.33 -9.18 -1.15
N SER A 150 13.60 -9.53 0.11
CA SER A 150 14.19 -10.83 0.48
C SER A 150 13.28 -12.02 0.21
N TYR A 151 11.96 -11.83 0.27
CA TYR A 151 10.97 -12.86 -0.03
C TYR A 151 10.54 -12.86 -1.51
N GLY A 152 11.12 -11.99 -2.35
CA GLY A 152 10.93 -12.02 -3.80
C GLY A 152 9.56 -11.51 -4.29
N LEU A 153 8.87 -10.67 -3.51
CA LEU A 153 7.55 -10.14 -3.89
C LEU A 153 7.64 -9.04 -4.98
N LEU A 154 8.85 -8.60 -5.35
CA LEU A 154 9.05 -7.50 -6.30
C LEU A 154 9.46 -7.95 -7.71
N TYR A 155 10.11 -9.11 -7.85
CA TYR A 155 10.78 -9.52 -9.09
C TYR A 155 10.42 -10.94 -9.53
N SER A 156 9.37 -11.52 -8.98
CA SER A 156 8.89 -12.82 -9.45
C SER A 156 8.18 -12.63 -10.79
N TYR A 157 8.72 -13.21 -11.86
CA TYR A 157 8.18 -13.14 -13.23
C TYR A 157 6.72 -13.62 -13.35
N ASN A 158 6.21 -14.30 -12.32
CA ASN A 158 4.86 -14.84 -12.27
C ASN A 158 3.90 -13.97 -11.45
N LEU A 159 4.29 -12.78 -10.98
CA LEU A 159 3.41 -11.90 -10.22
C LEU A 159 2.81 -10.82 -11.11
N THR A 160 1.51 -10.59 -10.96
CA THR A 160 0.79 -9.48 -11.60
C THR A 160 0.21 -8.56 -10.53
N TRP A 161 0.65 -7.31 -10.53
CA TRP A 161 0.16 -6.29 -9.59
C TRP A 161 -1.05 -5.56 -10.15
N LEU A 162 -2.09 -5.44 -9.34
CA LEU A 162 -3.36 -4.77 -9.66
C LEU A 162 -3.56 -3.59 -8.71
N THR A 163 -3.97 -2.45 -9.25
CA THR A 163 -4.28 -1.25 -8.46
C THR A 163 -5.44 -0.48 -9.08
N PHE A 164 -6.06 0.41 -8.30
CA PHE A 164 -7.10 1.32 -8.76
C PHE A 164 -6.71 2.75 -8.36
N HIS A 165 -6.41 3.61 -9.33
CA HIS A 165 -5.74 4.90 -9.09
C HIS A 165 -4.42 4.77 -8.30
N GLY A 166 -3.67 3.67 -8.56
CA GLY A 166 -2.55 3.21 -7.73
C GLY A 166 -1.27 4.02 -7.75
N SER A 167 -1.24 5.22 -8.33
CA SER A 167 -0.01 6.03 -8.37
C SER A 167 0.51 6.31 -6.97
N HIS A 168 -0.37 6.65 -6.02
CA HIS A 168 0.02 6.89 -4.62
C HIS A 168 0.44 5.60 -3.93
N ASP A 169 -0.29 4.50 -4.17
CA ASP A 169 0.01 3.20 -3.57
C ASP A 169 1.42 2.74 -3.98
N PHE A 170 1.73 2.79 -5.28
CA PHE A 170 3.08 2.49 -5.77
C PHE A 170 4.10 3.51 -5.31
N GLY A 171 3.75 4.80 -5.23
CA GLY A 171 4.62 5.82 -4.67
C GLY A 171 5.07 5.49 -3.25
N TYR A 172 4.14 5.12 -2.37
CA TYR A 172 4.47 4.71 -1.01
C TYR A 172 5.27 3.40 -0.98
N LEU A 173 4.87 2.40 -1.77
CA LEU A 173 5.58 1.13 -1.83
C LEU A 173 7.04 1.33 -2.28
N ILE A 174 7.27 2.11 -3.35
CA ILE A 174 8.59 2.45 -3.87
C ILE A 174 9.40 3.25 -2.86
N LYS A 175 8.81 4.25 -2.20
CA LYS A 175 9.46 4.99 -1.09
C LYS A 175 9.90 4.04 0.03
N ILE A 176 9.06 3.09 0.40
CA ILE A 176 9.36 2.12 1.47
C ILE A 176 10.48 1.17 1.07
N ILE A 177 10.46 0.64 -0.15
CA ILE A 177 11.46 -0.31 -0.65
C ILE A 177 12.81 0.38 -0.86
N THR A 178 12.82 1.54 -1.52
CA THR A 178 14.06 2.26 -1.87
C THR A 178 14.65 3.01 -0.70
N ARG A 179 13.86 3.28 0.36
CA ARG A 179 14.25 4.11 1.51
C ARG A 179 14.67 5.53 1.13
N CYS A 180 14.27 5.98 -0.06
CA CYS A 180 14.62 7.28 -0.60
C CYS A 180 13.37 8.10 -0.93
N PRO A 181 13.48 9.43 -1.01
CA PRO A 181 12.48 10.24 -1.69
C PRO A 181 12.23 9.70 -3.10
N LEU A 182 11.01 9.86 -3.61
CA LEU A 182 10.68 9.41 -4.97
C LEU A 182 11.61 10.06 -6.01
N PRO A 183 11.85 9.44 -7.17
CA PRO A 183 12.72 10.01 -8.21
C PRO A 183 12.29 11.43 -8.62
N LYS A 184 13.23 12.29 -9.05
CA LYS A 184 12.88 13.64 -9.51
C LYS A 184 11.98 13.63 -10.75
N PHE A 185 12.14 12.63 -11.62
CA PHE A 185 11.44 12.56 -12.90
C PHE A 185 10.53 11.34 -12.97
N ARG A 186 9.29 11.56 -13.42
CA ARG A 186 8.25 10.53 -13.59
C ARG A 186 8.72 9.30 -14.38
N ARG A 187 9.57 9.49 -15.41
CA ARG A 187 10.05 8.37 -16.26
C ARG A 187 10.77 7.30 -15.45
N VAL A 188 11.47 7.68 -14.38
CA VAL A 188 12.19 6.73 -13.51
C VAL A 188 11.20 5.90 -12.67
N LEU A 189 10.09 6.51 -12.22
CA LEU A 189 9.03 5.78 -11.52
C LEU A 189 8.34 4.78 -12.45
N MET A 190 8.04 5.17 -13.69
CA MET A 190 7.40 4.27 -14.66
C MET A 190 8.27 3.06 -15.01
N VAL A 191 9.60 3.18 -15.01
CA VAL A 191 10.50 2.02 -15.19
C VAL A 191 10.42 1.08 -13.98
N CYS A 192 10.31 1.61 -12.76
CA CYS A 192 10.06 0.79 -11.57
C CYS A 192 8.69 0.10 -11.61
N GLU A 193 7.64 0.76 -12.11
CA GLU A 193 6.32 0.14 -12.33
C GLU A 193 6.35 -0.92 -13.45
N SER A 194 7.17 -0.72 -14.50
CA SER A 194 7.31 -1.66 -15.62
C SER A 194 8.03 -2.94 -15.21
N ASN A 195 8.97 -2.85 -14.28
CA ASN A 195 9.71 -4.01 -13.74
C ASN A 195 8.89 -4.81 -12.71
N VAL A 196 7.68 -4.34 -12.38
CA VAL A 196 6.71 -4.98 -11.47
C VAL A 196 5.48 -5.48 -12.25
N ARG A 197 5.44 -5.29 -13.58
CA ARG A 197 4.42 -5.82 -14.50
C ARG A 197 4.88 -7.08 -15.21
#